data_AF-A0A1C1A7V5-F1
#
_entry.id   AF-A0A1C1A7V5-F1
#
_cell.length_a   1.000
_cell.length_b   1.000
_cell.length_c   1.000
_cell.angle_alpha   90.00
_cell.angle_beta   90.00
_cell.angle_gamma   90.00
#
_symmetry.space_group_name_H-M   'P 1'
#
loop_
_entity.id
_entity.type
_entity.pdbx_description
1 polymer ?
#
loop_
_entity_poly.entity_id
_entity_poly.type
_entity_poly.pdbx_seq_one_letter_code
_entity_poly.pdbx_strand_id
1 'polypeptide(L)'
;MEAWRTKPVTAPKPLGSYPPEDVTFLLKDISEVQLEIALDAREKAIQSGTHYSEMLPQEHLPSADYFNLYQASLEQSAEKVALSVGTVAELIRTKKGADTVLVSLARAGTPVGILIKRYLQDMYDMTLPHYSISIIRGKGIDENALLYMLQKHPGAKLQFIDGWTGKGAIRKVLTQACDKMARDYGIILDDDLAVLADPGHCTDMFGTREDFLIPSACLNSTVSGLMSRTVLRDDLIGPHDFHGSKYYREWLDHDVSNHFIAAISPYFSGVAEEARAMAESMIAHPPEISWHGLRDIQAIQTTYEMADINLIKPGVGETTRVLLRRVPWRILVNRMDNPHIRHILLLAEARGVHVEVYPGLTYSCCGLIQSVKGDAE
;
A
#
# COMPACT_ATOMS: atom_id res chain seq x y z
N MET A 1 7.56 1.56 35.95
CA MET A 1 6.58 1.16 34.91
C MET A 1 6.50 2.30 33.91
N GLU A 2 6.74 2.03 32.64
CA GLU A 2 6.69 3.04 31.59
C GLU A 2 5.23 3.53 31.44
N ALA A 3 5.01 4.84 31.56
CA ALA A 3 3.67 5.45 31.61
C ALA A 3 2.79 5.15 30.38
N TRP A 4 3.39 4.75 29.26
CA TRP A 4 2.67 4.39 28.04
C TRP A 4 1.87 3.09 28.17
N ARG A 5 2.27 2.17 29.07
CA ARG A 5 1.60 0.86 29.27
C ARG A 5 0.18 1.00 29.82
N THR A 6 -0.11 2.12 30.47
CA THR A 6 -1.41 2.42 31.06
C THR A 6 -2.10 3.59 30.35
N LYS A 7 -1.56 4.09 29.23
CA LYS A 7 -2.22 5.12 28.44
C LYS A 7 -3.56 4.54 27.92
N PRO A 8 -4.69 5.25 28.13
CA PRO A 8 -5.97 4.78 27.64
C PRO A 8 -5.98 4.85 26.11
N VAL A 9 -6.28 3.72 25.48
CA VAL A 9 -6.52 3.60 24.05
C VAL A 9 -7.87 2.94 23.85
N THR A 10 -8.69 3.49 22.96
CA THR A 10 -10.02 2.96 22.66
C THR A 10 -9.92 1.55 22.10
N ALA A 11 -10.78 0.63 22.56
CA ALA A 11 -10.84 -0.70 22.00
C ALA A 11 -11.36 -0.65 20.53
N PRO A 12 -10.75 -1.41 19.60
CA PRO A 12 -11.21 -1.41 18.21
C PRO A 12 -12.62 -1.99 18.10
N LYS A 13 -13.39 -1.48 17.14
CA LYS A 13 -14.69 -2.03 16.76
C LYS A 13 -14.55 -2.83 15.46
N PRO A 14 -15.40 -3.85 15.23
CA PRO A 14 -15.43 -4.54 13.94
C PRO A 14 -15.65 -3.55 12.78
N LEU A 15 -14.80 -3.63 11.77
CA LEU A 15 -14.79 -2.71 10.64
C LEU A 15 -14.27 -3.43 9.40
N GLY A 16 -14.74 -2.99 8.23
CA GLY A 16 -14.39 -3.60 6.94
C GLY A 16 -15.10 -4.94 6.70
N SER A 17 -14.81 -5.53 5.54
CA SER A 17 -15.46 -6.75 5.05
C SER A 17 -14.60 -8.02 5.15
N TYR A 18 -13.37 -7.90 5.66
CA TYR A 18 -12.55 -9.08 5.95
C TYR A 18 -13.01 -9.78 7.23
N PRO A 19 -12.85 -11.12 7.32
CA PRO A 19 -13.11 -11.85 8.55
C PRO A 19 -12.22 -11.39 9.72
N PRO A 20 -12.74 -11.39 10.96
CA PRO A 20 -11.97 -10.96 12.14
C PRO A 20 -10.77 -11.87 12.44
N GLU A 21 -10.80 -13.13 12.00
CA GLU A 21 -9.67 -14.06 12.07
C GLU A 21 -8.52 -13.65 11.15
N ASP A 22 -8.78 -12.94 10.05
CA ASP A 22 -7.75 -12.52 9.11
C ASP A 22 -7.09 -11.21 9.55
N VAL A 23 -7.87 -10.22 10.01
CA VAL A 23 -7.34 -8.90 10.38
C VAL A 23 -8.24 -8.16 11.36
N THR A 24 -7.65 -7.41 12.29
CA THR A 24 -8.34 -6.40 13.11
C THR A 24 -7.95 -5.00 12.66
N PHE A 25 -8.91 -4.16 12.27
CA PHE A 25 -8.65 -2.75 11.98
C PHE A 25 -8.55 -1.94 13.27
N LEU A 26 -7.43 -1.24 13.46
CA LEU A 26 -7.27 -0.23 14.50
C LEU A 26 -7.52 1.14 13.88
N LEU A 27 -8.78 1.38 13.52
CA LEU A 27 -9.26 2.59 12.86
C LEU A 27 -10.60 3.01 13.48
N LYS A 28 -10.82 4.32 13.62
CA LYS A 28 -12.10 4.86 14.05
C LYS A 28 -13.08 4.86 12.87
N ASP A 29 -14.25 4.26 13.07
CA ASP A 29 -15.34 4.31 12.08
C ASP A 29 -15.89 5.75 11.99
N ILE A 30 -15.72 6.36 10.82
CA ILE A 30 -16.25 7.70 10.49
C ILE A 30 -17.21 7.63 9.29
N SER A 31 -17.83 6.48 9.04
CA SER A 31 -18.69 6.23 7.87
C SER A 31 -19.86 7.22 7.76
N GLU A 32 -20.38 7.71 8.88
CA GLU A 32 -21.48 8.68 8.93
C GLU A 32 -21.05 10.13 8.59
N VAL A 33 -19.74 10.40 8.50
CA VAL A 33 -19.22 11.74 8.22
C VAL A 33 -19.07 11.95 6.72
N GLN A 34 -19.65 13.02 6.18
CA GLN A 34 -19.48 13.42 4.78
C GLN A 34 -18.10 14.06 4.58
N LEU A 35 -17.17 13.34 3.93
CA LEU A 35 -15.79 13.79 3.67
C LEU A 35 -15.40 13.72 2.21
N GLU A 36 -16.23 13.05 1.40
CA GLU A 36 -16.04 12.84 -0.01
C GLU A 36 -16.22 14.15 -0.75
N ILE A 37 -15.18 14.53 -1.49
CA ILE A 37 -15.18 15.74 -2.30
C ILE A 37 -14.83 15.41 -3.74
N ALA A 38 -15.47 16.15 -4.66
CA ALA A 38 -15.20 16.06 -6.08
C ALA A 38 -13.74 16.46 -6.40
N LEU A 39 -13.23 15.95 -7.53
CA LEU A 39 -11.83 16.09 -7.91
C LEU A 39 -11.37 17.56 -7.99
N ASP A 40 -12.18 18.41 -8.62
CA ASP A 40 -11.91 19.84 -8.82
C ASP A 40 -11.89 20.61 -7.50
N ALA A 41 -12.88 20.37 -6.62
CA ALA A 41 -12.94 20.94 -5.28
C ALA A 41 -11.74 20.50 -4.42
N ARG A 42 -11.34 19.23 -4.56
CA ARG A 42 -10.18 18.66 -3.87
C ARG A 42 -8.87 19.26 -4.31
N GLU A 43 -8.67 19.46 -5.60
CA GLU A 43 -7.47 20.11 -6.12
C GLU A 43 -7.36 21.54 -5.62
N LYS A 44 -8.46 22.30 -5.61
CA LYS A 44 -8.51 23.66 -5.03
C LYS A 44 -8.19 23.66 -3.53
N ALA A 45 -8.76 22.74 -2.76
CA ALA A 45 -8.52 22.66 -1.32
C ALA A 45 -7.06 22.28 -0.96
N ILE A 46 -6.44 21.40 -1.76
CA ILE A 46 -5.02 21.06 -1.62
C ILE A 46 -4.14 22.27 -1.96
N GLN A 47 -4.48 23.00 -3.03
CA GLN A 47 -3.79 24.24 -3.41
C GLN A 47 -3.92 25.34 -2.33
N SER A 48 -5.04 25.37 -1.60
CA SER A 48 -5.26 26.30 -0.47
C SER A 48 -4.60 25.86 0.85
N GLY A 49 -3.80 24.79 0.84
CA GLY A 49 -3.04 24.33 2.00
C GLY A 49 -3.71 23.24 2.85
N THR A 50 -4.89 22.76 2.47
CA THR A 50 -5.57 21.67 3.22
C THR A 50 -4.83 20.36 3.00
N HIS A 51 -4.53 19.64 4.09
CA HIS A 51 -3.84 18.36 3.98
C HIS A 51 -4.75 17.30 3.35
N TYR A 52 -4.21 16.47 2.45
CA TYR A 52 -5.01 15.50 1.69
C TYR A 52 -5.72 14.45 2.56
N SER A 53 -5.27 14.24 3.80
CA SER A 53 -5.87 13.30 4.75
C SER A 53 -7.10 13.85 5.46
N GLU A 54 -7.43 15.13 5.26
CA GLU A 54 -8.59 15.76 5.88
C GLU A 54 -9.85 15.61 5.01
N MET A 55 -9.70 15.03 3.81
CA MET A 55 -10.76 14.88 2.83
C MET A 55 -10.59 13.56 2.08
N LEU A 56 -11.70 12.93 1.70
CA LEU A 56 -11.68 11.70 0.91
C LEU A 56 -11.96 12.04 -0.56
N PRO A 57 -11.23 11.44 -1.52
CA PRO A 57 -11.69 11.48 -2.89
C PRO A 57 -13.01 10.71 -2.98
N GLN A 58 -13.97 11.23 -3.74
CA GLN A 58 -15.15 10.44 -4.09
C GLN A 58 -14.70 9.14 -4.77
N GLU A 59 -15.07 8.01 -4.18
CA GLU A 59 -14.86 6.70 -4.79
C GLU A 59 -16.08 6.35 -5.65
N HIS A 60 -15.85 5.61 -6.72
CA HIS A 60 -16.89 5.13 -7.63
C HIS A 60 -16.68 3.63 -7.83
N LEU A 61 -17.78 2.90 -8.02
CA LEU A 61 -17.73 1.52 -8.45
C LEU A 61 -16.95 1.42 -9.78
N PRO A 62 -16.15 0.36 -9.96
CA PRO A 62 -15.40 0.17 -11.19
C PRO A 62 -16.36 -0.03 -12.38
N SER A 63 -15.98 0.49 -13.56
CA SER A 63 -16.67 0.14 -14.80
C SER A 63 -16.48 -1.35 -15.12
N ALA A 64 -17.36 -1.90 -15.97
CA ALA A 64 -17.26 -3.29 -16.42
C ALA A 64 -15.88 -3.60 -17.04
N ASP A 65 -15.38 -2.71 -17.90
CA ASP A 65 -14.05 -2.88 -18.52
C ASP A 65 -12.93 -2.91 -17.49
N TYR A 66 -13.02 -2.08 -16.46
CA TYR A 66 -12.01 -2.03 -15.42
C TYR A 66 -12.08 -3.25 -14.49
N PHE A 67 -13.28 -3.74 -14.23
CA PHE A 67 -13.49 -5.00 -13.52
C PHE A 67 -12.94 -6.20 -14.32
N ASN A 68 -13.14 -6.22 -15.64
CA ASN A 68 -12.56 -7.25 -16.52
C ASN A 68 -11.03 -7.20 -16.53
N LEU A 69 -10.44 -6.00 -16.56
CA LEU A 69 -8.98 -5.84 -16.41
C LEU A 69 -8.49 -6.41 -15.08
N TYR A 70 -9.21 -6.15 -13.98
CA TYR A 70 -8.90 -6.73 -12.69
C TYR A 70 -8.96 -8.26 -12.70
N GLN A 71 -10.04 -8.86 -13.22
CA GLN A 71 -10.20 -10.31 -13.28
C GLN A 71 -9.08 -10.97 -14.09
N ALA A 72 -8.80 -10.44 -15.30
CA ALA A 72 -7.72 -10.94 -16.14
C ALA A 72 -6.35 -10.79 -15.48
N SER A 73 -6.11 -9.65 -14.80
CA SER A 73 -4.87 -9.43 -14.06
C SER A 73 -4.74 -10.39 -12.89
N LEU A 74 -5.82 -10.70 -12.17
CA LEU A 74 -5.83 -11.64 -11.06
C LEU A 74 -5.50 -13.06 -11.54
N GLU A 75 -6.20 -13.54 -12.56
CA GLU A 75 -5.97 -14.86 -13.13
C GLU A 75 -4.52 -15.05 -13.61
N GLN A 76 -3.96 -14.04 -14.30
CA GLN A 76 -2.60 -14.11 -14.85
C GLN A 76 -1.50 -13.97 -13.81
N SER A 77 -1.77 -13.34 -12.66
CA SER A 77 -0.74 -13.01 -11.66
C SER A 77 -0.91 -13.72 -10.32
N ALA A 78 -1.98 -14.50 -10.11
CA ALA A 78 -2.27 -15.13 -8.81
C ALA A 78 -1.09 -15.94 -8.27
N GLU A 79 -0.49 -16.81 -9.09
CA GLU A 79 0.68 -17.60 -8.70
C GLU A 79 1.91 -16.73 -8.39
N LYS A 80 2.17 -15.70 -9.20
CA LYS A 80 3.27 -14.75 -8.95
C LYS A 80 3.07 -13.98 -7.65
N VAL A 81 1.84 -13.57 -7.35
CA VAL A 81 1.49 -12.91 -6.08
C VAL A 81 1.66 -13.90 -4.93
N ALA A 82 1.22 -15.16 -5.08
CA ALA A 82 1.41 -16.20 -4.08
C ALA A 82 2.89 -16.43 -3.77
N LEU A 83 3.74 -16.54 -4.79
CA LEU A 83 5.18 -16.67 -4.63
C LEU A 83 5.78 -15.46 -3.89
N SER A 84 5.42 -14.25 -4.32
CA SER A 84 5.89 -13.01 -3.69
C SER A 84 5.46 -12.92 -2.22
N VAL A 85 4.22 -13.30 -1.90
CA VAL A 85 3.71 -13.40 -0.52
C VAL A 85 4.53 -14.43 0.26
N GLY A 86 4.74 -15.62 -0.29
CA GLY A 86 5.49 -16.69 0.34
C GLY A 86 6.90 -16.23 0.69
N THR A 87 7.62 -15.62 -0.25
CA THR A 87 8.97 -15.08 0.00
C THR A 87 8.98 -14.09 1.16
N VAL A 88 8.03 -13.15 1.21
CA VAL A 88 7.92 -12.20 2.32
C VAL A 88 7.60 -12.92 3.64
N ALA A 89 6.68 -13.87 3.62
CA ALA A 89 6.31 -14.64 4.80
C ALA A 89 7.49 -15.42 5.37
N GLU A 90 8.30 -16.07 4.52
CA GLU A 90 9.52 -16.77 4.91
C GLU A 90 10.59 -15.83 5.50
N LEU A 91 10.75 -14.63 4.91
CA LEU A 91 11.63 -13.60 5.45
C LEU A 91 11.19 -13.16 6.85
N ILE A 92 9.89 -12.91 7.04
CA ILE A 92 9.32 -12.53 8.35
C ILE A 92 9.49 -13.66 9.36
N ARG A 93 9.13 -14.89 9.00
CA ARG A 93 9.26 -16.08 9.85
C ARG A 93 10.70 -16.27 10.32
N THR A 94 11.67 -16.10 9.43
CA THR A 94 13.09 -16.32 9.73
C THR A 94 13.71 -15.16 10.51
N LYS A 95 13.41 -13.90 10.16
CA LYS A 95 13.99 -12.71 10.82
C LYS A 95 13.32 -12.38 12.17
N LYS A 96 12.00 -12.55 12.28
CA LYS A 96 11.23 -12.09 13.46
C LYS A 96 10.79 -13.24 14.36
N GLY A 97 10.43 -14.39 13.79
CA GLY A 97 10.03 -15.60 14.53
C GLY A 97 8.54 -15.67 14.85
N ALA A 98 8.13 -16.62 15.70
CA ALA A 98 6.72 -16.85 16.04
C ALA A 98 6.11 -15.79 16.96
N ASP A 99 6.93 -15.03 17.70
CA ASP A 99 6.48 -13.92 18.54
C ASP A 99 6.44 -12.61 17.75
N THR A 100 5.65 -12.61 16.68
CA THR A 100 5.53 -11.50 15.73
C THR A 100 4.07 -11.07 15.59
N VAL A 101 3.82 -9.77 15.60
CA VAL A 101 2.55 -9.16 15.23
C VAL A 101 2.68 -8.57 13.83
N LEU A 102 1.81 -9.00 12.92
CA LEU A 102 1.74 -8.46 11.56
C LEU A 102 0.99 -7.12 11.60
N VAL A 103 1.56 -6.09 10.98
CA VAL A 103 1.03 -4.72 11.01
C VAL A 103 0.90 -4.18 9.59
N SER A 104 -0.28 -4.35 9.00
CA SER A 104 -0.60 -3.85 7.66
C SER A 104 -0.85 -2.35 7.66
N LEU A 105 -0.12 -1.64 6.80
CA LEU A 105 -0.33 -0.23 6.53
C LEU A 105 -1.53 -0.07 5.59
N ALA A 106 -2.62 0.50 6.11
CA ALA A 106 -3.85 0.63 5.37
C ALA A 106 -3.68 1.60 4.18
N ARG A 107 -4.16 1.26 2.98
CA ARG A 107 -4.98 0.09 2.62
C ARG A 107 -4.22 -1.03 1.92
N ALA A 108 -3.16 -0.69 1.20
CA ALA A 108 -2.52 -1.60 0.26
C ALA A 108 -1.82 -2.77 0.98
N GLY A 109 -1.35 -2.56 2.21
CA GLY A 109 -0.77 -3.62 3.04
C GLY A 109 -1.79 -4.65 3.52
N THR A 110 -3.04 -4.26 3.76
CA THR A 110 -4.06 -5.12 4.39
C THR A 110 -4.26 -6.47 3.69
N PRO A 111 -4.57 -6.54 2.38
CA PRO A 111 -4.72 -7.82 1.70
C PRO A 111 -3.42 -8.63 1.67
N VAL A 112 -2.26 -7.98 1.63
CA VAL A 112 -0.95 -8.65 1.65
C VAL A 112 -0.67 -9.26 3.02
N GLY A 113 -0.95 -8.56 4.11
CA GLY A 113 -0.82 -9.08 5.47
C GLY A 113 -1.75 -10.27 5.72
N ILE A 114 -2.97 -10.27 5.16
CA ILE A 114 -3.88 -11.42 5.20
C ILE A 114 -3.26 -12.62 4.47
N LEU A 115 -2.76 -12.42 3.25
CA LEU A 115 -2.12 -13.49 2.48
C LEU A 115 -0.89 -14.05 3.19
N ILE A 116 -0.04 -13.20 3.79
CA ILE A 116 1.12 -13.61 4.59
C ILE A 116 0.67 -14.45 5.79
N LYS A 117 -0.34 -13.98 6.53
CA LYS A 117 -0.89 -14.71 7.68
C LYS A 117 -1.38 -16.10 7.28
N ARG A 118 -2.15 -16.19 6.18
CA ARG A 118 -2.67 -17.47 5.67
C ARG A 118 -1.57 -18.38 5.18
N TYR A 119 -0.56 -17.86 4.46
CA TYR A 119 0.61 -18.65 4.06
C TYR A 119 1.34 -19.26 5.28
N LEU A 120 1.58 -18.47 6.33
CA LEU A 120 2.23 -18.94 7.56
C LEU A 120 1.38 -19.98 8.30
N GLN A 121 0.06 -19.81 8.31
CA GLN A 121 -0.87 -20.79 8.86
C GLN A 121 -0.81 -22.10 8.06
N ASP A 122 -0.91 -22.04 6.74
CA ASP A 122 -1.00 -23.22 5.88
C ASP A 122 0.31 -24.02 5.86
N MET A 123 1.46 -23.33 5.82
CA MET A 123 2.77 -23.97 5.69
C MET A 123 3.41 -24.36 7.02
N TYR A 124 3.05 -23.68 8.11
CA TYR A 124 3.73 -23.81 9.40
C TYR A 124 2.81 -23.90 10.63
N ASP A 125 1.49 -23.90 10.47
CA ASP A 125 0.52 -23.83 11.57
C ASP A 125 0.75 -22.62 12.49
N MET A 126 1.29 -21.53 11.92
CA MET A 126 1.63 -20.31 12.65
C MET A 126 0.52 -19.26 12.54
N THR A 127 -0.31 -19.14 13.58
CA THR A 127 -1.33 -18.09 13.66
C THR A 127 -0.80 -16.82 14.32
N LEU A 128 -0.33 -15.87 13.52
CA LEU A 128 0.13 -14.57 14.03
C LEU A 128 -1.03 -13.58 14.24
N PRO A 129 -1.02 -12.74 15.30
CA PRO A 129 -1.90 -11.59 15.39
C PRO A 129 -1.67 -10.64 14.21
N HIS A 130 -2.75 -10.10 13.64
CA HIS A 130 -2.67 -9.21 12.48
C HIS A 130 -3.59 -8.01 12.66
N TYR A 131 -2.99 -6.82 12.55
CA TYR A 131 -3.68 -5.54 12.62
C TYR A 131 -3.49 -4.74 11.35
N SER A 132 -4.49 -3.93 11.00
CA SER A 132 -4.35 -2.90 9.97
C SER A 132 -4.51 -1.52 10.57
N ILE A 133 -3.52 -0.64 10.31
CA ILE A 133 -3.38 0.66 10.97
C ILE A 133 -3.17 1.78 9.94
N SER A 134 -3.37 3.03 10.37
CA SER A 134 -3.13 4.20 9.53
C SER A 134 -1.66 4.62 9.53
N ILE A 135 -1.19 5.00 8.34
CA ILE A 135 0.02 5.81 8.14
C ILE A 135 -0.28 6.88 7.07
N ILE A 136 0.07 8.13 7.37
CA ILE A 136 -0.25 9.28 6.52
C ILE A 136 1.03 10.07 6.28
N ARG A 137 1.40 10.25 5.02
CA ARG A 137 2.55 11.08 4.64
C ARG A 137 2.35 12.50 5.13
N GLY A 138 3.34 13.03 5.85
CA GLY A 138 3.31 14.37 6.43
C GLY A 138 2.57 14.48 7.77
N LYS A 139 1.91 13.40 8.23
CA LYS A 139 1.24 13.35 9.55
C LYS A 139 1.76 12.24 10.47
N GLY A 140 2.33 11.18 9.92
CA GLY A 140 2.91 10.07 10.69
C GLY A 140 2.04 8.82 10.71
N ILE A 141 2.43 7.87 11.56
CA ILE A 141 1.68 6.65 11.86
C ILE A 141 0.73 6.90 13.03
N ASP A 142 -0.34 6.11 13.12
CA ASP A 142 -1.23 6.14 14.29
C ASP A 142 -0.52 5.61 15.54
N GLU A 143 -0.13 6.52 16.44
CA GLU A 143 0.54 6.19 17.70
C GLU A 143 -0.35 5.39 18.64
N ASN A 144 -1.65 5.69 18.69
CA ASN A 144 -2.58 4.96 19.55
C ASN A 144 -2.70 3.51 19.08
N ALA A 145 -2.70 3.25 17.77
CA ALA A 145 -2.67 1.90 17.24
C ALA A 145 -1.39 1.14 17.62
N LEU A 146 -0.21 1.78 17.58
CA LEU A 146 1.03 1.18 18.05
C LEU A 146 0.99 0.86 19.54
N LEU A 147 0.56 1.80 20.37
CA LEU A 147 0.44 1.61 21.81
C LEU A 147 -0.53 0.48 22.14
N TYR A 148 -1.67 0.40 21.46
CA TYR A 148 -2.64 -0.68 21.64
C TYR A 148 -2.02 -2.06 21.37
N MET A 149 -1.30 -2.21 20.25
CA MET A 149 -0.67 -3.49 19.91
C MET A 149 0.40 -3.89 20.93
N LEU A 150 1.24 -2.93 21.37
CA LEU A 150 2.30 -3.18 22.34
C LEU A 150 1.76 -3.47 23.75
N GLN A 151 0.63 -2.86 24.13
CA GLN A 151 -0.08 -3.18 25.37
C GLN A 151 -0.73 -4.57 25.30
N LYS A 152 -1.30 -4.93 24.14
CA LYS A 152 -2.01 -6.20 23.93
C LYS A 152 -1.07 -7.39 23.78
N HIS A 153 0.09 -7.18 23.18
CA HIS A 153 1.12 -8.19 22.90
C HIS A 153 2.49 -7.76 23.46
N PRO A 154 2.68 -7.76 24.79
CA PRO A 154 3.92 -7.30 25.38
C PRO A 154 5.10 -8.18 24.98
N GLY A 155 6.16 -7.57 24.42
CA GLY A 155 7.39 -8.27 24.02
C GLY A 155 7.40 -8.75 22.57
N ALA A 156 6.24 -8.78 21.90
CA ALA A 156 6.15 -9.18 20.51
C ALA A 156 6.83 -8.18 19.57
N LYS A 157 7.45 -8.69 18.50
CA LYS A 157 8.02 -7.84 17.45
C LYS A 157 6.92 -7.37 16.50
N LEU A 158 6.90 -6.09 16.15
CA LEU A 158 6.01 -5.57 15.13
C LEU A 158 6.67 -5.70 13.75
N GLN A 159 5.95 -6.26 12.79
CA GLN A 159 6.37 -6.30 11.39
C GLN A 159 5.42 -5.48 10.53
N PHE A 160 5.91 -4.36 9.99
CA PHE A 160 5.13 -3.48 9.11
C PHE A 160 5.06 -4.06 7.70
N ILE A 161 3.87 -4.00 7.08
CA ILE A 161 3.57 -4.61 5.78
C ILE A 161 2.85 -3.59 4.89
N ASP A 162 3.31 -3.44 3.65
CA ASP A 162 2.62 -2.67 2.60
C ASP A 162 2.54 -3.45 1.28
N GLY A 163 1.69 -2.99 0.36
CA GLY A 163 1.46 -3.68 -0.91
C GLY A 163 2.52 -3.38 -1.97
N TRP A 164 3.06 -2.17 -2.00
CA TRP A 164 3.99 -1.74 -3.03
C TRP A 164 4.76 -0.50 -2.61
N THR A 165 6.05 -0.42 -2.92
CA THR A 165 6.83 0.80 -2.69
C THR A 165 7.63 1.23 -3.93
N GLY A 166 7.47 2.50 -4.30
CA GLY A 166 8.12 3.09 -5.48
C GLY A 166 9.25 4.04 -5.12
N LYS A 167 8.93 5.18 -4.50
CA LYS A 167 9.93 6.19 -4.09
C LYS A 167 10.24 6.17 -2.59
N GLY A 168 9.80 5.13 -1.90
CA GLY A 168 10.00 4.90 -0.46
C GLY A 168 9.42 5.96 0.46
N ALA A 169 8.36 6.65 0.03
CA ALA A 169 7.71 7.69 0.83
C ALA A 169 7.15 7.13 2.15
N ILE A 170 6.50 5.96 2.11
CA ILE A 170 5.96 5.30 3.31
C ILE A 170 7.07 4.83 4.23
N ARG A 171 8.16 4.26 3.69
CA ARG A 171 9.30 3.84 4.50
C ARG A 171 9.90 5.02 5.28
N LYS A 172 10.08 6.19 4.65
CA LYS A 172 10.56 7.39 5.35
C LYS A 172 9.64 7.82 6.50
N VAL A 173 8.33 7.75 6.29
CA VAL A 173 7.33 8.09 7.34
C VAL A 173 7.38 7.05 8.47
N LEU A 174 7.57 5.78 8.14
CA LEU A 174 7.72 4.71 9.12
C LEU A 174 8.96 4.90 9.99
N THR A 175 10.14 5.12 9.38
CA THR A 175 11.38 5.42 10.12
C THR A 175 11.18 6.59 11.09
N GLN A 176 10.61 7.70 10.60
CA GLN A 176 10.33 8.87 11.43
C GLN A 176 9.37 8.57 12.59
N ALA A 177 8.39 7.70 12.37
CA ALA A 177 7.47 7.28 13.40
C ALA A 177 8.14 6.38 14.45
N CYS A 178 8.97 5.41 14.05
CA CYS A 178 9.75 4.60 14.97
C CYS A 178 10.69 5.48 15.82
N ASP A 179 11.38 6.45 15.21
CA ASP A 179 12.21 7.40 15.94
C ASP A 179 11.40 8.24 16.95
N LYS A 180 10.16 8.61 16.59
CA LYS A 180 9.25 9.32 17.48
C LYS A 180 8.84 8.46 18.66
N MET A 181 8.52 7.18 18.43
CA MET A 181 8.19 6.23 19.50
C MET A 181 9.37 6.04 20.47
N ALA A 182 10.59 5.98 19.95
CA ALA A 182 11.80 5.90 20.77
C ALA A 182 11.99 7.15 21.63
N ARG A 183 11.84 8.34 21.04
CA ARG A 183 11.99 9.62 21.76
C ARG A 183 10.92 9.86 22.82
N ASP A 184 9.66 9.63 22.49
CA ASP A 184 8.53 10.06 23.33
C ASP A 184 8.14 9.02 24.37
N TYR A 185 8.42 7.73 24.10
CA TYR A 185 7.99 6.61 24.94
C TYR A 185 9.12 5.69 25.40
N GLY A 186 10.33 5.84 24.84
CA GLY A 186 11.42 4.87 25.06
C GLY A 186 11.20 3.53 24.34
N ILE A 187 10.26 3.47 23.39
CA ILE A 187 9.90 2.25 22.68
C ILE A 187 10.74 2.16 21.41
N ILE A 188 11.65 1.19 21.36
CA ILE A 188 12.44 0.90 20.15
C ILE A 188 11.67 -0.07 19.27
N LEU A 189 11.35 0.36 18.05
CA LEU A 189 10.68 -0.44 17.02
C LEU A 189 11.60 -0.60 15.82
N ASP A 190 11.55 -1.77 15.18
CA ASP A 190 12.19 -1.99 13.90
C ASP A 190 11.38 -1.30 12.80
N ASP A 191 12.00 -0.46 11.98
CA ASP A 191 11.37 0.24 10.86
C ASP A 191 11.43 -0.55 9.53
N ASP A 192 11.67 -1.86 9.63
CA ASP A 192 11.66 -2.80 8.51
C ASP A 192 10.27 -2.82 7.86
N LEU A 193 10.21 -2.37 6.60
CA LEU A 193 8.98 -2.41 5.81
C LEU A 193 8.99 -3.64 4.90
N ALA A 194 8.14 -4.61 5.20
CA ALA A 194 7.87 -5.74 4.32
C ALA A 194 6.92 -5.31 3.19
N VAL A 195 7.23 -5.64 1.93
CA VAL A 195 6.34 -5.30 0.81
C VAL A 195 6.19 -6.44 -0.18
N LEU A 196 5.01 -6.55 -0.82
CA LEU A 196 4.83 -7.52 -1.90
C LEU A 196 5.77 -7.21 -3.07
N ALA A 197 5.85 -5.93 -3.48
CA ALA A 197 6.74 -5.49 -4.55
C ALA A 197 7.47 -4.19 -4.21
N ASP A 198 8.76 -4.16 -4.54
CA ASP A 198 9.63 -3.00 -4.37
C ASP A 198 10.46 -2.73 -5.64
N PRO A 199 9.83 -2.21 -6.71
CA PRO A 199 10.59 -1.67 -7.84
C PRO A 199 11.39 -0.42 -7.46
N GLY A 200 11.21 0.13 -6.27
CA GLY A 200 11.92 1.31 -5.80
C GLY A 200 13.32 1.08 -5.27
N HIS A 201 13.69 -0.17 -4.94
CA HIS A 201 14.89 -0.49 -4.15
C HIS A 201 14.92 0.23 -2.80
N CYS A 202 13.75 0.26 -2.16
CA CYS A 202 13.50 1.01 -0.92
C CYS A 202 13.51 0.14 0.35
N THR A 203 13.51 -1.18 0.26
CA THR A 203 13.56 -2.11 1.40
C THR A 203 14.37 -3.37 1.04
N ASP A 204 14.83 -4.09 2.07
CA ASP A 204 15.49 -5.39 1.98
C ASP A 204 14.53 -6.57 2.23
N MET A 205 13.27 -6.29 2.58
CA MET A 205 12.23 -7.30 2.80
C MET A 205 11.10 -7.13 1.76
N PHE A 206 11.23 -7.82 0.63
CA PHE A 206 10.27 -7.73 -0.46
C PHE A 206 10.03 -9.08 -1.13
N GLY A 207 8.87 -9.24 -1.78
CA GLY A 207 8.56 -10.43 -2.57
C GLY A 207 9.18 -10.39 -3.96
N THR A 208 9.10 -9.24 -4.64
CA THR A 208 9.72 -9.05 -5.96
C THR A 208 10.16 -7.61 -6.24
N ARG A 209 11.12 -7.45 -7.16
CA ARG A 209 11.52 -6.16 -7.76
C ARG A 209 10.72 -5.82 -9.01
N GLU A 210 9.96 -6.77 -9.55
CA GLU A 210 9.17 -6.54 -10.76
C GLU A 210 8.07 -5.49 -10.54
N ASP A 211 7.92 -4.59 -11.51
CA ASP A 211 6.81 -3.66 -11.58
C ASP A 211 5.73 -4.19 -12.51
N PHE A 212 4.74 -4.88 -11.93
CA PHE A 212 3.56 -5.40 -12.62
C PHE A 212 2.27 -4.90 -11.96
N LEU A 213 1.13 -5.08 -12.62
CA LEU A 213 -0.15 -4.70 -12.06
C LEU A 213 -0.56 -5.67 -10.94
N ILE A 214 -0.38 -5.24 -9.69
CA ILE A 214 -0.90 -5.99 -8.53
C ILE A 214 -2.43 -5.82 -8.50
N PRO A 215 -3.23 -6.89 -8.57
CA PRO A 215 -4.69 -6.78 -8.73
C PRO A 215 -5.39 -6.00 -7.60
N SER A 216 -4.89 -6.11 -6.36
CA SER A 216 -5.42 -5.34 -5.21
C SER A 216 -5.23 -3.82 -5.35
N ALA A 217 -4.40 -3.36 -6.29
CA ALA A 217 -4.27 -1.94 -6.61
C ALA A 217 -5.39 -1.43 -7.56
N CYS A 218 -6.13 -2.31 -8.25
CA CYS A 218 -7.08 -1.86 -9.26
C CYS A 218 -8.31 -1.18 -8.63
N LEU A 219 -9.06 -1.91 -7.80
CA LEU A 219 -10.45 -1.55 -7.50
C LEU A 219 -10.64 -0.67 -6.25
N ASN A 220 -9.57 -0.08 -5.71
CA ASN A 220 -9.61 0.71 -4.46
C ASN A 220 -10.31 -0.07 -3.32
N SER A 221 -11.36 0.50 -2.70
CA SER A 221 -12.04 -0.07 -1.53
C SER A 221 -12.65 -1.44 -1.82
N THR A 222 -13.19 -1.69 -3.02
CA THR A 222 -13.90 -2.94 -3.34
C THR A 222 -12.98 -4.17 -3.49
N VAL A 223 -11.67 -3.99 -3.36
CA VAL A 223 -10.70 -5.11 -3.25
C VAL A 223 -9.81 -4.98 -2.00
N SER A 224 -10.12 -4.04 -1.11
CA SER A 224 -9.33 -3.74 0.09
C SER A 224 -10.20 -3.58 1.33
N GLY A 225 -11.12 -4.52 1.54
CA GLY A 225 -11.96 -4.61 2.72
C GLY A 225 -13.07 -3.55 2.81
N LEU A 226 -13.44 -2.94 1.67
CA LEU A 226 -14.37 -1.80 1.58
C LEU A 226 -13.97 -0.58 2.44
N MET A 227 -12.70 -0.50 2.81
CA MET A 227 -12.17 0.61 3.59
C MET A 227 -11.82 1.78 2.69
N SER A 228 -12.06 3.02 3.14
CA SER A 228 -11.52 4.22 2.53
C SER A 228 -10.03 4.40 2.86
N ARG A 229 -9.41 5.42 2.26
CA ARG A 229 -8.14 5.94 2.80
C ARG A 229 -8.33 6.40 4.25
N THR A 230 -7.25 6.43 5.00
CA THR A 230 -7.29 6.87 6.39
C THR A 230 -7.29 8.40 6.49
N VAL A 231 -7.96 8.90 7.52
CA VAL A 231 -8.26 10.31 7.75
C VAL A 231 -7.70 10.71 9.11
N LEU A 232 -7.09 11.88 9.17
CA LEU A 232 -6.69 12.49 10.43
C LEU A 232 -7.15 13.94 10.43
N ARG A 233 -8.09 14.24 11.32
CA ARG A 233 -8.75 15.54 11.52
C ARG A 233 -9.03 15.75 12.99
N ASP A 234 -8.61 16.88 13.54
CA ASP A 234 -8.67 17.16 14.97
C ASP A 234 -10.12 17.33 15.49
N ASP A 235 -11.06 17.68 14.61
CA ASP A 235 -12.49 17.76 14.97
C ASP A 235 -13.20 16.40 14.99
N LEU A 236 -12.60 15.38 14.37
CA LEU A 236 -13.17 14.03 14.27
C LEU A 236 -12.44 13.01 15.14
N ILE A 237 -11.14 13.19 15.38
CA ILE A 237 -10.26 12.23 16.04
C ILE A 237 -9.83 12.79 17.39
N GLY A 238 -10.31 12.18 18.47
CA GLY A 238 -9.92 12.54 19.83
C GLY A 238 -8.53 12.00 20.23
N PRO A 239 -7.98 12.44 21.37
CA PRO A 239 -6.63 12.09 21.81
C PRO A 239 -6.41 10.59 22.09
N HIS A 240 -7.48 9.82 22.30
CA HIS A 240 -7.45 8.38 22.57
C HIS A 240 -8.05 7.55 21.43
N ASP A 241 -8.43 8.21 20.33
CA ASP A 241 -8.97 7.57 19.16
C ASP A 241 -7.86 7.12 18.22
N PHE A 242 -8.14 6.08 17.45
CA PHE A 242 -7.38 5.78 16.25
C PHE A 242 -7.69 6.81 15.16
N HIS A 243 -6.81 6.92 14.17
CA HIS A 243 -7.10 7.61 12.92
C HIS A 243 -8.38 7.04 12.28
N GLY A 244 -9.11 7.90 11.56
CA GLY A 244 -10.41 7.57 11.01
C GLY A 244 -10.33 6.81 9.68
N SER A 245 -11.35 6.02 9.39
CA SER A 245 -11.63 5.52 8.04
C SER A 245 -13.13 5.24 7.86
N LYS A 246 -13.62 5.32 6.62
CA LYS A 246 -14.99 4.95 6.25
C LYS A 246 -15.02 3.50 5.79
N TYR A 247 -16.11 2.83 6.12
CA TYR A 247 -16.46 1.51 5.62
C TYR A 247 -17.67 1.63 4.69
N TYR A 248 -17.45 1.45 3.40
CA TYR A 248 -18.48 1.56 2.35
C TYR A 248 -19.39 0.32 2.33
N ARG A 249 -20.20 0.13 3.38
CA ARG A 249 -21.12 -1.01 3.55
C ARG A 249 -22.12 -1.14 2.40
N GLU A 250 -22.48 -0.03 1.78
CA GLU A 250 -23.37 0.04 0.63
C GLU A 250 -22.84 -0.69 -0.61
N TRP A 251 -21.54 -1.03 -0.67
CA TRP A 251 -20.91 -1.71 -1.81
C TRP A 251 -20.58 -3.17 -1.54
N LEU A 252 -21.19 -3.79 -0.52
CA LEU A 252 -21.02 -5.22 -0.22
C LEU A 252 -21.28 -6.13 -1.43
N ASP A 253 -22.28 -5.82 -2.25
CA ASP A 253 -22.59 -6.60 -3.46
C ASP A 253 -21.52 -6.52 -4.56
N HIS A 254 -20.57 -5.58 -4.44
CA HIS A 254 -19.47 -5.38 -5.37
C HIS A 254 -18.10 -5.69 -4.74
N ASP A 255 -18.09 -6.22 -3.51
CA ASP A 255 -16.86 -6.50 -2.80
C ASP A 255 -16.19 -7.78 -3.28
N VAL A 256 -15.00 -7.64 -3.83
CA VAL A 256 -14.13 -8.74 -4.26
C VAL A 256 -12.89 -8.89 -3.37
N SER A 257 -12.89 -8.27 -2.19
CA SER A 257 -11.78 -8.34 -1.23
C SER A 257 -11.46 -9.78 -0.81
N ASN A 258 -12.48 -10.56 -0.44
CA ASN A 258 -12.30 -11.98 -0.08
C ASN A 258 -12.07 -12.86 -1.31
N HIS A 259 -12.62 -12.49 -2.48
CA HIS A 259 -12.36 -13.18 -3.74
C HIS A 259 -10.87 -13.08 -4.14
N PHE A 260 -10.26 -11.91 -3.99
CA PHE A 260 -8.82 -11.71 -4.21
C PHE A 260 -7.98 -12.66 -3.36
N ILE A 261 -8.28 -12.77 -2.06
CA ILE A 261 -7.55 -13.68 -1.15
C ILE A 261 -7.76 -15.14 -1.59
N ALA A 262 -9.01 -15.53 -1.83
CA ALA A 262 -9.37 -16.90 -2.22
C ALA A 262 -8.78 -17.35 -3.57
N ALA A 263 -8.55 -16.42 -4.50
CA ALA A 263 -7.94 -16.72 -5.79
C ALA A 263 -6.43 -17.00 -5.68
N ILE A 264 -5.75 -16.48 -4.66
CA ILE A 264 -4.28 -16.57 -4.50
C ILE A 264 -3.88 -17.71 -3.57
N SER A 265 -4.58 -17.89 -2.44
CA SER A 265 -4.22 -18.90 -1.44
C SER A 265 -4.02 -20.32 -1.97
N PRO A 266 -4.78 -20.83 -2.97
CA PRO A 266 -4.58 -22.18 -3.51
C PRO A 266 -3.19 -22.43 -4.11
N TYR A 267 -2.45 -21.39 -4.48
CA TYR A 267 -1.11 -21.52 -5.06
C TYR A 267 -0.01 -21.71 -4.02
N PHE A 268 -0.28 -21.47 -2.71
CA PHE A 268 0.75 -21.46 -1.67
C PHE A 268 1.58 -22.74 -1.59
N SER A 269 0.94 -23.91 -1.62
CA SER A 269 1.66 -25.19 -1.57
C SER A 269 2.56 -25.41 -2.79
N GLY A 270 2.17 -24.88 -3.96
CA GLY A 270 2.95 -25.00 -5.20
C GLY A 270 4.20 -24.13 -5.21
N VAL A 271 4.13 -22.95 -4.60
CA VAL A 271 5.22 -21.95 -4.58
C VAL A 271 6.11 -22.03 -3.34
N ALA A 272 5.76 -22.83 -2.33
CA ALA A 272 6.41 -22.82 -1.01
C ALA A 272 7.92 -23.11 -1.04
N GLU A 273 8.35 -24.10 -1.84
CA GLU A 273 9.78 -24.43 -1.97
C GLU A 273 10.58 -23.29 -2.64
N GLU A 274 10.03 -22.70 -3.70
CA GLU A 274 10.65 -21.57 -4.39
C GLU A 274 10.68 -20.32 -3.48
N ALA A 275 9.59 -20.02 -2.80
CA ALA A 275 9.49 -18.94 -1.83
C ALA A 275 10.56 -19.04 -0.74
N ARG A 276 10.76 -20.24 -0.18
CA ARG A 276 11.80 -20.51 0.81
C ARG A 276 13.19 -20.32 0.25
N ALA A 277 13.48 -20.87 -0.93
CA ALA A 277 14.78 -20.71 -1.58
C ALA A 277 15.10 -19.23 -1.88
N MET A 278 14.11 -18.45 -2.33
CA MET A 278 14.26 -17.01 -2.54
C MET A 278 14.58 -16.27 -1.24
N ALA A 279 13.84 -16.57 -0.16
CA ALA A 279 14.05 -15.95 1.14
C ALA A 279 15.42 -16.32 1.75
N GLU A 280 15.82 -17.59 1.67
CA GLU A 280 17.14 -18.06 2.12
C GLU A 280 18.26 -17.36 1.35
N SER A 281 18.12 -17.22 0.03
CA SER A 281 19.07 -16.49 -0.81
C SER A 281 19.19 -15.01 -0.39
N MET A 282 18.06 -14.33 -0.15
CA MET A 282 18.04 -12.94 0.31
C MET A 282 18.60 -12.77 1.72
N ILE A 283 18.48 -13.78 2.59
CA ILE A 283 19.08 -13.74 3.93
C ILE A 283 20.59 -13.94 3.85
N ALA A 284 21.05 -14.89 3.03
CA ALA A 284 22.47 -15.15 2.80
C ALA A 284 23.17 -13.98 2.07
N HIS A 285 22.44 -13.31 1.18
CA HIS A 285 22.91 -12.18 0.38
C HIS A 285 21.92 -11.01 0.48
N PRO A 286 21.94 -10.25 1.60
CA PRO A 286 21.02 -9.15 1.82
C PRO A 286 21.01 -8.14 0.66
N PRO A 287 19.85 -7.88 0.06
CA PRO A 287 19.75 -6.95 -1.06
C PRO A 287 20.01 -5.51 -0.61
N GLU A 288 20.73 -4.75 -1.44
CA GLU A 288 21.04 -3.35 -1.16
C GLU A 288 19.78 -2.45 -1.21
N ILE A 289 19.65 -1.57 -0.21
CA ILE A 289 18.65 -0.49 -0.19
C ILE A 289 19.24 0.75 -0.90
N SER A 290 19.19 0.74 -2.22
CA SER A 290 19.89 1.73 -3.06
C SER A 290 19.07 2.97 -3.43
N TRP A 291 17.76 2.98 -3.10
CA TRP A 291 16.81 4.04 -3.45
C TRP A 291 16.83 4.39 -4.95
N HIS A 292 17.13 3.41 -5.82
CA HIS A 292 17.31 3.64 -7.25
C HIS A 292 16.08 4.26 -7.90
N GLY A 293 14.88 3.79 -7.52
CA GLY A 293 13.64 4.35 -8.03
C GLY A 293 13.46 5.85 -7.70
N LEU A 294 13.92 6.33 -6.54
CA LEU A 294 13.89 7.76 -6.23
C LEU A 294 14.81 8.56 -7.17
N ARG A 295 15.99 8.02 -7.50
CA ARG A 295 16.93 8.65 -8.43
C ARG A 295 16.35 8.73 -9.85
N ASP A 296 15.70 7.69 -10.32
CA ASP A 296 15.02 7.69 -11.62
C ASP A 296 13.95 8.79 -11.69
N ILE A 297 13.17 8.94 -10.62
CA ILE A 297 12.12 9.97 -10.56
C ILE A 297 12.72 11.38 -10.50
N GLN A 298 13.86 11.58 -9.82
CA GLN A 298 14.58 12.86 -9.83
C GLN A 298 15.17 13.16 -11.21
N ALA A 299 15.66 12.15 -11.92
CA ALA A 299 16.15 12.29 -13.30
C ALA A 299 15.00 12.70 -14.23
N ILE A 300 13.85 12.01 -14.17
CA ILE A 300 12.65 12.41 -14.92
C ILE A 300 12.25 13.84 -14.58
N GLN A 301 12.22 14.20 -13.29
CA GLN A 301 11.86 15.55 -12.86
C GLN A 301 12.75 16.61 -13.51
N THR A 302 14.05 16.35 -13.60
CA THR A 302 15.02 17.25 -14.21
C THR A 302 14.85 17.30 -15.73
N THR A 303 14.78 16.15 -16.40
CA THR A 303 14.66 16.02 -17.86
C THR A 303 13.42 16.72 -18.41
N TYR A 304 12.30 16.64 -17.69
CA TYR A 304 11.03 17.23 -18.11
C TYR A 304 10.68 18.54 -17.36
N GLU A 305 11.65 19.14 -16.66
CA GLU A 305 11.51 20.41 -15.94
C GLU A 305 10.26 20.49 -15.04
N MET A 306 9.94 19.38 -14.37
CA MET A 306 8.72 19.27 -13.58
C MET A 306 8.87 19.95 -12.22
N ALA A 307 7.98 20.90 -11.92
CA ALA A 307 8.03 21.68 -10.69
C ALA A 307 7.86 20.85 -9.40
N ASP A 308 7.15 19.72 -9.45
CA ASP A 308 6.91 18.86 -8.30
C ASP A 308 7.09 17.38 -8.66
N ILE A 309 7.93 16.69 -7.90
CA ILE A 309 8.18 15.25 -7.98
C ILE A 309 6.90 14.40 -7.82
N ASN A 310 5.85 14.95 -7.20
CA ASN A 310 4.57 14.26 -7.06
C ASN A 310 3.74 14.24 -8.36
N LEU A 311 4.13 14.98 -9.39
CA LEU A 311 3.54 14.91 -10.72
C LEU A 311 4.05 13.71 -11.53
N ILE A 312 5.03 12.98 -11.00
CA ILE A 312 5.57 11.76 -11.58
C ILE A 312 4.99 10.58 -10.81
N LYS A 313 4.32 9.68 -11.52
CA LYS A 313 3.60 8.53 -10.97
C LYS A 313 4.29 7.23 -11.42
N PRO A 314 5.28 6.75 -10.64
CA PRO A 314 6.01 5.54 -10.99
C PRO A 314 5.16 4.30 -10.82
N GLY A 315 5.32 3.36 -11.74
CA GLY A 315 4.77 2.02 -11.62
C GLY A 315 3.55 1.78 -12.51
N VAL A 316 3.32 0.51 -12.84
CA VAL A 316 2.19 0.08 -13.66
C VAL A 316 0.85 0.47 -13.02
N GLY A 317 0.69 0.22 -11.71
CA GLY A 317 -0.54 0.52 -10.99
C GLY A 317 -0.85 2.02 -10.93
N GLU A 318 0.15 2.85 -10.62
CA GLU A 318 -0.03 4.30 -10.56
C GLU A 318 -0.26 4.91 -11.96
N THR A 319 0.43 4.42 -12.98
CA THR A 319 0.23 4.84 -14.38
C THR A 319 -1.17 4.47 -14.87
N THR A 320 -1.67 3.29 -14.52
CA THR A 320 -3.06 2.87 -14.80
C THR A 320 -4.05 3.87 -14.17
N ARG A 321 -3.83 4.29 -12.92
CA ARG A 321 -4.67 5.30 -12.25
C ARG A 321 -4.58 6.67 -12.91
N VAL A 322 -3.41 7.07 -13.40
CA VAL A 322 -3.24 8.32 -14.16
C VAL A 322 -4.11 8.29 -15.41
N LEU A 323 -4.03 7.21 -16.19
CA LEU A 323 -4.81 7.07 -17.41
C LEU A 323 -6.30 6.93 -17.16
N LEU A 324 -6.75 6.45 -16.00
CA LEU A 324 -8.18 6.29 -15.73
C LEU A 324 -8.83 7.46 -15.00
N ARG A 325 -8.07 8.21 -14.18
CA ARG A 325 -8.65 9.12 -13.16
C ARG A 325 -7.97 10.48 -13.04
N ARG A 326 -7.02 10.81 -13.93
CA ARG A 326 -6.28 12.08 -13.93
C ARG A 326 -6.26 12.67 -15.34
N VAL A 327 -5.62 13.83 -15.46
CA VAL A 327 -5.24 14.44 -16.74
C VAL A 327 -3.80 13.99 -17.06
N PRO A 328 -3.62 12.90 -17.84
CA PRO A 328 -2.29 12.44 -18.25
C PRO A 328 -1.64 13.44 -19.21
N TRP A 329 -0.33 13.63 -19.06
CA TRP A 329 0.47 14.38 -20.04
C TRP A 329 1.25 13.45 -20.97
N ARG A 330 2.04 12.55 -20.39
CA ARG A 330 2.92 11.63 -21.10
C ARG A 330 3.12 10.36 -20.30
N ILE A 331 3.27 9.24 -20.98
CA ILE A 331 3.67 7.98 -20.36
C ILE A 331 5.11 7.67 -20.78
N LEU A 332 5.97 7.39 -19.81
CA LEU A 332 7.31 6.87 -20.04
C LEU A 332 7.29 5.36 -19.84
N VAL A 333 7.93 4.61 -20.73
CA VAL A 333 8.05 3.15 -20.61
C VAL A 333 9.51 2.74 -20.70
N ASN A 334 9.92 1.72 -19.94
CA ASN A 334 11.30 1.25 -20.00
C ASN A 334 11.64 0.62 -21.37
N ARG A 335 10.70 -0.17 -21.91
CA ARG A 335 10.75 -0.83 -23.22
C ARG A 335 9.33 -1.14 -23.70
N MET A 336 9.11 -1.08 -25.03
CA MET A 336 7.78 -1.27 -25.62
C MET A 336 7.27 -2.71 -25.58
N ASP A 337 8.17 -3.69 -25.52
CA ASP A 337 7.87 -5.13 -25.51
C ASP A 337 7.75 -5.69 -24.07
N ASN A 338 7.63 -4.83 -23.06
CA ASN A 338 7.38 -5.26 -21.70
C ASN A 338 5.94 -5.81 -21.58
N PRO A 339 5.74 -7.09 -21.21
CA PRO A 339 4.39 -7.65 -21.11
C PRO A 339 3.52 -6.94 -20.07
N HIS A 340 4.14 -6.35 -19.03
CA HIS A 340 3.45 -5.70 -17.93
C HIS A 340 2.83 -4.34 -18.29
N ILE A 341 3.14 -3.77 -19.46
CA ILE A 341 2.61 -2.47 -19.91
C ILE A 341 1.53 -2.60 -21.00
N ARG A 342 1.12 -3.81 -21.38
CA ARG A 342 0.19 -3.99 -22.51
C ARG A 342 -1.12 -3.21 -22.33
N HIS A 343 -1.73 -3.25 -21.15
CA HIS A 343 -2.94 -2.47 -20.85
C HIS A 343 -2.65 -0.96 -20.77
N ILE A 344 -1.44 -0.56 -20.36
CA ILE A 344 -1.03 0.85 -20.37
C ILE A 344 -1.01 1.39 -21.79
N LEU A 345 -0.46 0.64 -22.74
CA LEU A 345 -0.41 1.04 -24.16
C LEU A 345 -1.82 1.20 -24.74
N LEU A 346 -2.71 0.24 -24.47
CA LEU A 346 -4.11 0.30 -24.91
C LEU A 346 -4.85 1.52 -24.32
N LEU A 347 -4.68 1.78 -23.03
CA LEU A 347 -5.29 2.92 -22.35
C LEU A 347 -4.73 4.26 -22.84
N ALA A 348 -3.42 4.31 -23.12
CA ALA A 348 -2.78 5.50 -23.65
C ALA A 348 -3.28 5.82 -25.07
N GLU A 349 -3.38 4.80 -25.94
CA GLU A 349 -3.94 4.92 -27.28
C GLU A 349 -5.39 5.42 -27.25
N ALA A 350 -6.24 4.79 -26.44
CA ALA A 350 -7.65 5.18 -26.30
C ALA A 350 -7.83 6.63 -25.80
N ARG A 351 -6.86 7.17 -25.06
CA ARG A 351 -6.87 8.54 -24.54
C ARG A 351 -6.04 9.53 -25.35
N GLY A 352 -5.39 9.09 -26.43
CA GLY A 352 -4.48 9.92 -27.22
C GLY A 352 -3.27 10.44 -26.44
N VAL A 353 -2.80 9.70 -25.44
CA VAL A 353 -1.65 10.09 -24.61
C VAL A 353 -0.37 9.58 -25.24
N HIS A 354 0.61 10.47 -25.41
CA HIS A 354 1.91 10.10 -25.96
C HIS A 354 2.67 9.13 -25.04
N VAL A 355 3.13 8.02 -25.62
CA VAL A 355 4.01 7.05 -24.96
C VAL A 355 5.42 7.21 -25.50
N GLU A 356 6.40 7.38 -24.61
CA GLU A 356 7.81 7.55 -24.93
C GLU A 356 8.66 6.46 -24.27
N VAL A 357 9.64 5.91 -24.99
CA VAL A 357 10.61 4.99 -24.41
C VAL A 357 11.66 5.79 -23.65
N TYR A 358 11.82 5.50 -22.36
CA TYR A 358 12.85 6.04 -21.48
C TYR A 358 13.69 4.86 -20.95
N PRO A 359 14.78 4.48 -21.64
CA PRO A 359 15.58 3.31 -21.25
C PRO A 359 16.20 3.49 -19.87
N GLY A 360 16.35 2.37 -19.15
CA GLY A 360 17.01 2.36 -17.83
C GLY A 360 16.11 2.74 -16.66
N LEU A 361 14.81 2.94 -16.86
CA LEU A 361 13.86 3.04 -15.75
C LEU A 361 13.81 1.71 -14.98
N THR A 362 13.88 1.83 -13.65
CA THR A 362 13.63 0.71 -12.74
C THR A 362 12.15 0.28 -12.78
N TYR A 363 11.25 1.21 -13.11
CA TYR A 363 9.82 0.94 -13.29
C TYR A 363 9.52 0.48 -14.73
N SER A 364 8.50 -0.36 -14.90
CA SER A 364 7.99 -0.73 -16.22
C SER A 364 7.45 0.50 -16.95
N CYS A 365 6.77 1.39 -16.23
CA CYS A 365 6.33 2.68 -16.76
C CYS A 365 6.15 3.75 -15.68
N CYS A 366 6.11 5.01 -16.11
CA CYS A 366 5.79 6.17 -15.30
C CYS A 366 4.74 7.04 -16.00
N GLY A 367 3.66 7.37 -15.31
CA GLY A 367 2.70 8.38 -15.76
C GLY A 367 3.11 9.78 -15.32
N LEU A 368 3.25 10.70 -16.27
CA LEU A 368 3.44 12.12 -15.98
C LEU A 368 2.09 12.84 -16.04
N ILE A 369 1.80 13.64 -15.03
CA ILE A 369 0.58 14.48 -14.99
C ILE A 369 0.94 15.95 -15.21
N GLN A 370 0.07 16.67 -15.91
CA GLN A 370 0.18 18.13 -16.02
C GLN A 370 -0.15 18.76 -14.67
N SER A 371 0.60 19.80 -14.30
CA SER A 371 0.16 20.71 -13.25
C SER A 371 -1.02 21.50 -13.79
N VAL A 372 -2.18 21.43 -13.14
CA VAL A 372 -3.30 22.34 -13.42
C VAL A 372 -2.93 23.71 -12.85
N LYS A 373 -1.94 24.37 -13.45
CA LYS A 373 -1.84 25.83 -13.38
C LYS A 373 -2.93 26.32 -14.32
N GLY A 374 -3.95 26.96 -13.76
CA GLY A 374 -5.04 27.51 -14.55
C GLY A 374 -4.50 28.40 -15.66
N ASP A 375 -5.12 28.27 -16.83
CA ASP A 375 -5.15 29.35 -17.81
C ASP A 375 -5.66 30.60 -17.08
N ALA A 376 -4.72 31.48 -16.76
CA ALA A 376 -4.98 32.84 -16.31
C ALA A 376 -4.02 33.73 -17.12
N GLU A 377 -4.41 33.97 -18.36
CA GLU A 377 -4.40 35.32 -18.91
C GLU A 377 -5.80 35.93 -18.74
#